data_AF-A0A9D1YGJ4-F1
#
_entry.id   AF-A0A9D1YGJ4-F1
#
_cell.length_a   1.000
_cell.length_b   1.000
_cell.length_c   1.000
_cell.angle_alpha   90.00
_cell.angle_beta   90.00
_cell.angle_gamma   90.00
#
_symmetry.space_group_name_H-M   'P 1'
#
loop_
_entity.id
_entity.type
_entity.pdbx_description
1 polymer ?
#
loop_
_entity_poly.entity_id
_entity_poly.type
_entity_poly.pdbx_seq_one_letter_code
_entity_poly.pdbx_strand_id
1 'polypeptide(L)'
;MISLVTHAADLPRVRGPFSLRIAAAAKAYGLEAPFLDVWQGNGCWFSRMDGVLTLAGVPEPEGREETRLFLAASGAGEIFCAPEAAAALGLVPDQEGPVLWRKQPGEGGPLLGEQPSPRVIYPILEACRGPYFPVPSFEPFYLDLSHRFRHGAAAGVVLEEAGVAAACAVAAAVTEEAALFTAVAVRPEFRRKGLGRKAVEQLGSHLPGREMYLFRAKEENQAFYAGLGFVPRGGWACIKV
;
A
#
# COMPACT_ATOMS: atom_id res chain seq x y z
N MET A 1 -10.51 -8.07 23.54
CA MET A 1 -9.66 -7.04 24.15
C MET A 1 -8.56 -6.65 23.17
N ILE A 2 -8.57 -5.39 22.75
CA ILE A 2 -7.56 -4.81 21.87
C ILE A 2 -6.38 -4.29 22.70
N SER A 3 -5.15 -4.67 22.34
CA SER A 3 -3.92 -4.31 23.05
C SER A 3 -2.85 -3.76 22.10
N LEU A 4 -2.02 -2.85 22.62
CA LEU A 4 -0.90 -2.27 21.89
C LEU A 4 0.22 -3.30 21.72
N VAL A 5 0.83 -3.31 20.54
CA VAL A 5 1.91 -4.22 20.18
C VAL A 5 3.23 -3.48 20.35
N THR A 6 4.08 -3.98 21.24
CA THR A 6 5.35 -3.34 21.62
C THR A 6 6.59 -4.10 21.13
N HIS A 7 6.43 -5.35 20.68
CA HIS A 7 7.54 -6.18 20.22
C HIS A 7 7.34 -6.63 18.77
N ALA A 8 8.41 -6.54 17.97
CA ALA A 8 8.36 -6.90 16.55
C ALA A 8 8.02 -8.39 16.31
N ALA A 9 8.36 -9.27 17.26
CA ALA A 9 8.03 -10.70 17.18
C ALA A 9 6.52 -10.97 17.20
N ASP A 10 5.73 -10.02 17.70
CA ASP A 10 4.29 -10.15 17.79
C ASP A 10 3.59 -9.69 16.50
N LEU A 11 4.29 -9.01 15.58
CA LEU A 11 3.70 -8.47 14.34
C LEU A 11 2.98 -9.52 13.49
N PRO A 12 1.95 -9.11 12.71
CA PRO A 12 1.18 -10.04 11.90
C PRO A 12 2.07 -10.67 10.83
N ARG A 13 1.93 -11.99 10.65
CA ARG A 13 2.32 -12.60 9.37
C ARG A 13 1.51 -11.96 8.24
N VAL A 14 2.17 -11.66 7.14
CA VAL A 14 1.50 -11.09 5.97
C VAL A 14 0.55 -12.13 5.36
N ARG A 15 -0.75 -11.81 5.37
CA ARG A 15 -1.82 -12.65 4.80
C ARG A 15 -2.61 -11.96 3.68
N GLY A 16 -2.30 -10.69 3.41
CA GLY A 16 -3.00 -9.88 2.43
C GLY A 16 -2.50 -8.43 2.45
N PRO A 17 -3.10 -7.54 1.65
CA PRO A 17 -2.57 -6.20 1.44
C PRO A 17 -2.68 -5.30 2.68
N PHE A 18 -3.66 -5.52 3.57
CA PHE A 18 -3.81 -4.72 4.79
C PHE A 18 -2.78 -5.12 5.86
N SER A 19 -2.55 -6.42 6.09
CA SER A 19 -1.48 -6.86 7.00
C SER A 19 -0.09 -6.53 6.46
N LEU A 20 0.08 -6.56 5.12
CA LEU A 20 1.29 -6.07 4.45
C LEU A 20 1.56 -4.59 4.76
N ARG A 21 0.55 -3.71 4.68
CA ARG A 21 0.71 -2.29 5.03
C ARG A 21 1.22 -2.12 6.47
N ILE A 22 0.60 -2.83 7.42
CA ILE A 22 0.95 -2.77 8.84
C ILE A 22 2.39 -3.27 9.05
N ALA A 23 2.70 -4.47 8.55
CA ALA A 23 4.02 -5.08 8.72
C ALA A 23 5.13 -4.25 8.06
N ALA A 24 4.90 -3.70 6.86
CA ALA A 24 5.89 -2.87 6.18
C ALA A 24 6.09 -1.51 6.87
N ALA A 25 5.05 -0.91 7.45
CA ALA A 25 5.20 0.30 8.25
C ALA A 25 6.03 0.02 9.51
N ALA A 26 5.73 -1.04 10.25
CA ALA A 26 6.50 -1.43 11.43
C ALA A 26 7.96 -1.77 11.08
N LYS A 27 8.21 -2.44 9.93
CA LYS A 27 9.56 -2.66 9.40
C LYS A 27 10.29 -1.36 9.11
N ALA A 28 9.61 -0.37 8.53
CA ALA A 28 10.21 0.89 8.15
C ALA A 28 10.55 1.74 9.37
N TYR A 29 9.62 1.93 10.31
CA TYR A 29 9.72 2.93 11.38
C TYR A 29 10.02 2.36 12.76
N GLY A 30 9.80 1.07 12.96
CA GLY A 30 9.77 0.47 14.30
C GLY A 30 8.48 0.81 15.06
N LEU A 31 8.24 0.08 16.14
CA LEU A 31 7.06 0.23 17.00
C LEU A 31 7.20 1.35 18.04
N GLU A 32 8.36 1.99 18.12
CA GLU A 32 8.64 3.10 19.04
C GLU A 32 8.38 4.48 18.40
N ALA A 33 8.07 4.51 17.10
CA ALA A 33 7.82 5.76 16.39
C ALA A 33 6.51 6.41 16.87
N PRO A 34 6.51 7.69 17.28
CA PRO A 34 5.36 8.32 17.93
C PRO A 34 4.14 8.55 17.01
N PHE A 35 4.32 8.36 15.71
CA PHE A 35 3.28 8.51 14.68
C PHE A 35 2.80 7.17 14.12
N LEU A 36 3.34 6.05 14.62
CA LEU A 36 2.93 4.70 14.24
C LEU A 36 2.52 3.92 15.49
N ASP A 37 1.24 3.64 15.60
CA ASP A 37 0.72 2.72 16.60
C ASP A 37 0.28 1.43 15.91
N VAL A 38 0.51 0.28 16.55
CA VAL A 38 0.03 -1.02 16.08
C VAL A 38 -0.66 -1.73 17.24
N TRP A 39 -1.88 -2.23 17.00
CA TRP A 39 -2.65 -2.99 17.98
C TRP A 39 -3.10 -4.33 17.40
N GLN A 40 -3.44 -5.25 18.30
CA GLN A 40 -4.06 -6.53 17.98
C GLN A 40 -5.25 -6.80 18.89
N GLY A 41 -6.25 -7.50 18.38
CA GLY A 41 -7.39 -7.94 19.16
C GLY A 41 -8.57 -8.34 18.28
N ASN A 42 -9.46 -9.17 18.82
CA ASN A 42 -10.72 -9.57 18.18
C ASN A 42 -10.51 -10.18 16.78
N GLY A 43 -9.46 -10.99 16.62
CA GLY A 43 -9.07 -11.61 15.35
C GLY A 43 -8.45 -10.65 14.31
N CYS A 44 -8.18 -9.40 14.69
CA CYS A 44 -7.75 -8.34 13.79
C CYS A 44 -6.43 -7.68 14.22
N TRP A 45 -5.84 -6.99 13.25
CA TRP A 45 -4.69 -6.10 13.40
C TRP A 45 -5.08 -4.69 13.00
N PHE A 46 -4.56 -3.72 13.73
CA PHE A 46 -4.83 -2.30 13.53
C PHE A 46 -3.49 -1.57 13.45
N SER A 47 -3.34 -0.63 12.52
CA SER A 47 -2.28 0.37 12.61
C SER A 47 -2.82 1.76 12.37
N ARG A 48 -2.37 2.73 13.16
CA ARG A 48 -2.64 4.15 12.89
C ARG A 48 -1.35 4.82 12.46
N MET A 49 -1.36 5.43 11.28
CA MET A 49 -0.25 6.22 10.75
C MET A 49 -0.80 7.43 9.99
N ASP A 50 -0.30 8.63 10.31
CA ASP A 50 -0.69 9.90 9.67
C ASP A 50 -2.22 10.13 9.57
N GLY A 51 -2.94 9.77 10.64
CA GLY A 51 -4.40 9.95 10.71
C GLY A 51 -5.22 8.89 9.98
N VAL A 52 -4.58 7.90 9.33
CA VAL A 52 -5.25 6.76 8.70
C VAL A 52 -5.09 5.52 9.56
N LEU A 53 -6.21 4.89 9.93
CA LEU A 53 -6.23 3.61 10.61
C LEU A 53 -6.44 2.49 9.58
N THR A 54 -5.45 1.62 9.41
CA THR A 54 -5.57 0.38 8.62
C THR A 54 -6.07 -0.76 9.49
N LEU A 55 -7.17 -1.40 9.11
CA LEU A 55 -7.71 -2.60 9.74
C LEU A 55 -7.45 -3.83 8.84
N ALA A 56 -6.71 -4.80 9.37
CA ALA A 56 -6.43 -6.07 8.71
C ALA A 56 -7.11 -7.23 9.45
N GLY A 57 -8.09 -7.85 8.79
CA GLY A 57 -8.91 -8.92 9.36
C GLY A 57 -10.39 -8.55 9.37
N VAL A 58 -11.23 -9.52 9.71
CA VAL A 58 -12.66 -9.30 9.97
C VAL A 58 -12.90 -9.60 11.44
N PRO A 59 -13.48 -8.68 12.22
CA PRO A 59 -13.65 -8.88 13.64
C PRO A 59 -14.65 -10.00 13.94
N GLU A 60 -14.30 -10.83 14.92
CA GLU A 60 -15.17 -11.89 15.44
C GLU A 60 -16.49 -11.30 15.98
N PRO A 61 -17.63 -12.02 15.88
CA PRO A 61 -18.94 -11.50 16.28
C PRO A 61 -18.97 -10.83 17.65
N GLU A 62 -18.34 -11.44 18.64
CA GLU A 62 -18.28 -11.00 20.04
C GLU A 62 -17.42 -9.74 20.21
N GLY A 63 -16.46 -9.52 19.31
CA GLY A 63 -15.53 -8.39 19.35
C GLY A 63 -15.95 -7.19 18.49
N ARG A 64 -17.02 -7.28 17.70
CA ARG A 64 -17.45 -6.22 16.77
C ARG A 64 -17.77 -4.89 17.46
N GLU A 65 -18.47 -4.94 18.59
CA GLU A 65 -18.82 -3.73 19.33
C GLU A 65 -17.58 -3.03 19.90
N GLU A 66 -16.70 -3.79 20.56
CA GLU A 66 -15.41 -3.29 21.06
C GLU A 66 -14.58 -2.69 19.92
N THR A 67 -14.48 -3.39 18.79
CA THR A 67 -13.74 -2.91 17.62
C THR A 67 -14.34 -1.61 17.08
N ARG A 68 -15.66 -1.49 16.98
CA ARG A 68 -16.31 -0.24 16.52
C ARG A 68 -16.02 0.93 17.47
N LEU A 69 -16.08 0.70 18.78
CA LEU A 69 -15.76 1.72 19.79
C LEU A 69 -14.29 2.12 19.73
N PHE A 70 -13.39 1.15 19.55
CA PHE A 70 -11.96 1.40 19.40
C PHE A 70 -11.67 2.26 18.16
N LEU A 71 -12.26 1.92 17.00
CA LEU A 71 -12.10 2.70 15.78
C LEU A 71 -12.54 4.15 15.97
N ALA A 72 -13.69 4.38 16.61
CA ALA A 72 -14.19 5.72 16.92
C ALA A 72 -13.30 6.49 17.92
N ALA A 73 -12.70 5.80 18.87
CA ALA A 73 -11.83 6.40 19.89
C ALA A 73 -10.36 6.55 19.45
N SER A 74 -9.99 5.96 18.31
CA SER A 74 -8.60 5.91 17.83
C SER A 74 -8.01 7.27 17.43
N GLY A 75 -8.85 8.28 17.21
CA GLY A 75 -8.45 9.60 16.72
C GLY A 75 -7.98 9.61 15.26
N ALA A 76 -8.25 8.55 14.50
CA ALA A 76 -8.04 8.53 13.05
C ALA A 76 -9.12 9.34 12.33
N GLY A 77 -8.76 10.05 11.25
CA GLY A 77 -9.72 10.71 10.36
C GLY A 77 -10.23 9.80 9.26
N GLU A 78 -9.53 8.70 8.98
CA GLU A 78 -9.93 7.70 7.98
C GLU A 78 -9.69 6.28 8.49
N ILE A 79 -10.60 5.37 8.16
CA ILE A 79 -10.46 3.92 8.36
C ILE A 79 -10.32 3.26 7.00
N PHE A 80 -9.26 2.48 6.83
CA PHE A 80 -8.93 1.77 5.59
C PHE A 80 -8.91 0.26 5.83
N CYS A 81 -9.83 -0.47 5.19
CA CYS A 81 -10.06 -1.88 5.50
C CYS A 81 -10.62 -2.68 4.31
N ALA A 82 -10.82 -3.99 4.50
CA ALA A 82 -11.56 -4.81 3.55
C ALA A 82 -13.08 -4.53 3.67
N PRO A 83 -13.86 -4.54 2.56
CA PRO A 83 -15.31 -4.32 2.59
C PRO A 83 -16.06 -5.27 3.54
N GLU A 84 -15.57 -6.51 3.70
CA GLU A 84 -16.14 -7.49 4.61
C GLU A 84 -16.00 -7.06 6.08
N ALA A 85 -14.89 -6.40 6.42
CA ALA A 85 -14.66 -5.85 7.76
C ALA A 85 -15.55 -4.63 8.00
N ALA A 86 -15.68 -3.74 7.02
CA ALA A 86 -16.60 -2.60 7.09
C ALA A 86 -18.04 -3.08 7.30
N ALA A 87 -18.50 -4.06 6.51
CA ALA A 87 -19.82 -4.63 6.62
C ALA A 87 -20.06 -5.31 7.99
N ALA A 88 -19.09 -6.07 8.49
CA ALA A 88 -19.17 -6.70 9.82
C ALA A 88 -19.32 -5.68 10.95
N LEU A 89 -18.79 -4.48 10.77
CA LEU A 89 -18.84 -3.38 11.73
C LEU A 89 -20.01 -2.39 11.50
N GLY A 90 -20.82 -2.62 10.47
CA GLY A 90 -21.90 -1.71 10.09
C GLY A 90 -21.40 -0.34 9.61
N LEU A 91 -20.18 -0.27 9.07
CA LEU A 91 -19.59 0.95 8.52
C LEU A 91 -19.98 1.13 7.05
N VAL A 92 -20.26 2.36 6.64
CA VAL A 92 -20.61 2.70 5.26
C VAL A 92 -19.37 3.30 4.57
N PRO A 93 -18.84 2.66 3.51
CA PRO A 93 -17.70 3.19 2.77
C PRO A 93 -18.00 4.48 2.01
N ASP A 94 -17.13 5.48 2.14
CA ASP A 94 -17.11 6.66 1.25
C ASP A 94 -16.50 6.31 -0.10
N GLN A 95 -15.50 5.44 -0.08
CA GLN A 95 -14.80 4.96 -1.28
C GLN A 95 -14.56 3.46 -1.16
N GLU A 96 -14.61 2.78 -2.29
CA GLU A 96 -14.31 1.36 -2.39
C GLU A 96 -13.74 1.01 -3.77
N GLY A 97 -13.07 -0.12 -3.85
CA GLY A 97 -12.57 -0.66 -5.11
C GLY A 97 -11.98 -2.05 -4.95
N PRO A 98 -11.59 -2.69 -6.06
CA PRO A 98 -10.99 -4.01 -5.98
C PRO A 98 -9.53 -3.93 -5.51
N VAL A 99 -9.13 -4.93 -4.73
CA VAL A 99 -7.72 -5.27 -4.58
C VAL A 99 -7.35 -6.15 -5.76
N LEU A 100 -6.27 -5.81 -6.47
CA LEU A 100 -5.70 -6.71 -7.46
C LEU A 100 -4.48 -7.43 -6.88
N TRP A 101 -4.28 -8.65 -7.37
CA TRP A 101 -3.20 -9.54 -6.95
C TRP A 101 -2.50 -10.17 -8.15
N ARG A 102 -1.19 -10.37 -8.04
CA ARG A 102 -0.37 -11.15 -8.98
C ARG A 102 0.76 -11.83 -8.21
N LYS A 103 1.07 -13.09 -8.51
CA LYS A 103 2.31 -13.73 -8.02
C LYS A 103 3.46 -13.37 -8.94
N GLN A 104 4.54 -12.83 -8.37
CA GLN A 104 5.76 -12.59 -9.14
C GLN A 104 6.57 -13.90 -9.26
N PRO A 105 7.04 -14.26 -10.48
CA PRO A 105 7.93 -15.39 -10.66
C PRO A 105 9.26 -15.25 -9.89
N GLY A 106 9.99 -16.37 -9.78
CA GLY A 106 11.29 -16.45 -9.11
C GLY A 106 11.19 -16.87 -7.64
N GLU A 107 12.35 -17.05 -7.03
CA GLU A 107 12.46 -17.37 -5.60
C GLU A 107 12.52 -16.08 -4.76
N GLY A 108 11.96 -16.15 -3.56
CA GLY A 108 12.03 -15.04 -2.61
C GLY A 108 13.49 -14.72 -2.28
N GLY A 109 13.79 -13.42 -2.13
CA GLY A 109 15.16 -12.96 -1.90
C GLY A 109 15.21 -11.48 -1.53
N PRO A 110 16.42 -10.91 -1.38
CA PRO A 110 16.58 -9.49 -1.09
C PRO A 110 15.96 -8.64 -2.21
N LEU A 111 15.67 -7.38 -1.90
CA LEU A 111 15.34 -6.39 -2.93
C LEU A 111 16.49 -6.30 -3.93
N LEU A 112 16.16 -6.35 -5.22
CA LEU A 112 17.14 -6.15 -6.29
C LEU A 112 17.01 -4.74 -6.85
N GLY A 113 18.09 -4.25 -7.46
CA GLY A 113 18.14 -2.95 -8.11
C GLY A 113 18.31 -1.77 -7.14
N GLU A 114 18.92 -0.71 -7.66
CA GLU A 114 19.09 0.55 -6.93
C GLU A 114 17.77 1.31 -6.84
N GLN A 115 17.55 1.94 -5.69
CA GLN A 115 16.34 2.72 -5.47
C GLN A 115 16.47 4.10 -6.11
N PRO A 116 15.51 4.53 -6.95
CA PRO A 116 15.54 5.86 -7.54
C PRO A 116 15.37 6.92 -6.44
N SER A 117 15.91 8.12 -6.67
CA SER A 117 15.64 9.24 -5.78
C SER A 117 14.15 9.61 -5.80
N PRO A 118 13.48 9.79 -4.65
CA PRO A 118 12.11 10.30 -4.61
C PRO A 118 11.95 11.66 -5.32
N ARG A 119 13.03 12.44 -5.45
CA ARG A 119 13.06 13.71 -6.22
C ARG A 119 12.78 13.52 -7.71
N VAL A 120 13.13 12.36 -8.26
CA VAL A 120 12.91 12.02 -9.67
C VAL A 120 11.51 11.44 -9.88
N ILE A 121 10.99 10.71 -8.89
CA ILE A 121 9.63 10.14 -8.94
C ILE A 121 8.57 11.24 -8.87
N TYR A 122 8.72 12.19 -7.93
CA TYR A 122 7.65 13.14 -7.61
C TYR A 122 7.14 13.94 -8.83
N PRO A 123 7.99 14.51 -9.71
CA PRO A 123 7.51 15.22 -10.90
C PRO A 123 6.69 14.35 -11.86
N ILE A 124 6.96 13.04 -11.94
CA ILE A 124 6.18 12.10 -12.76
C ILE A 124 4.77 11.95 -12.17
N LEU A 125 4.68 11.80 -10.85
CA LEU A 125 3.40 11.70 -10.15
C LEU A 125 2.60 12.99 -10.33
N GLU A 126 3.26 14.13 -10.16
CA GLU A 126 2.63 15.44 -10.24
C GLU A 126 2.07 15.73 -11.64
N ALA A 127 2.78 15.33 -12.69
CA ALA A 127 2.28 15.39 -14.07
C ALA A 127 1.06 14.49 -14.33
N CYS A 128 0.79 13.53 -13.45
CA CYS A 128 -0.36 12.62 -13.53
C CYS A 128 -1.47 12.94 -12.51
N ARG A 129 -1.35 14.02 -11.73
CA ARG A 129 -2.33 14.41 -10.72
C ARG A 129 -3.73 14.47 -11.30
N GLY A 130 -4.70 13.90 -10.58
CA GLY A 130 -6.11 13.95 -10.94
C GLY A 130 -7.03 13.56 -9.77
N PRO A 131 -8.37 13.61 -9.96
CA PRO A 131 -9.34 13.34 -8.90
C PRO A 131 -9.18 11.95 -8.26
N TYR A 132 -8.76 10.96 -9.07
CA TYR A 132 -8.55 9.57 -8.65
C TYR A 132 -7.07 9.21 -8.46
N PHE A 133 -6.18 10.20 -8.61
CA PHE A 133 -4.74 10.06 -8.39
C PHE A 133 -4.24 11.27 -7.60
N PRO A 134 -4.60 11.36 -6.31
CA PRO A 134 -4.12 12.44 -5.45
C PRO A 134 -2.62 12.27 -5.24
N VAL A 135 -1.88 13.37 -5.37
CA VAL A 135 -0.44 13.40 -5.09
C VAL A 135 -0.24 14.22 -3.80
N PRO A 136 0.39 13.64 -2.76
CA PRO A 136 0.65 14.35 -1.51
C PRO A 136 1.61 15.54 -1.73
N SER A 137 1.74 16.42 -0.73
CA SER A 137 2.79 17.43 -0.74
C SER A 137 4.19 16.81 -0.80
N PHE A 138 5.12 17.48 -1.48
CA PHE A 138 6.46 16.96 -1.75
C PHE A 138 7.25 16.56 -0.51
N GLU A 139 7.29 17.40 0.54
CA GLU A 139 8.15 17.17 1.70
C GLU A 139 7.79 15.88 2.47
N PRO A 140 6.53 15.67 2.92
CA PRO A 140 6.13 14.40 3.53
C PRO A 140 6.38 13.19 2.63
N PHE A 141 6.08 13.31 1.33
CA PHE A 141 6.33 12.24 0.36
C PHE A 141 7.81 11.88 0.28
N TYR A 142 8.67 12.88 0.14
CA TYR A 142 10.12 12.70 0.01
C TYR A 142 10.69 12.03 1.26
N LEU A 143 10.30 12.50 2.45
CA LEU A 143 10.77 11.96 3.72
C LEU A 143 10.32 10.52 3.94
N ASP A 144 9.02 10.23 3.74
CA ASP A 144 8.45 8.88 3.89
C ASP A 144 9.11 7.89 2.92
N LEU A 145 9.13 8.20 1.63
CA LEU A 145 9.63 7.26 0.63
C LEU A 145 11.15 7.06 0.74
N SER A 146 11.91 8.12 1.01
CA SER A 146 13.37 8.01 1.24
C SER A 146 13.68 7.15 2.46
N HIS A 147 12.90 7.30 3.54
CA HIS A 147 13.03 6.47 4.72
C HIS A 147 12.76 5.00 4.37
N ARG A 148 11.62 4.69 3.77
CA ARG A 148 11.25 3.31 3.41
C ARG A 148 12.25 2.64 2.47
N PHE A 149 12.83 3.37 1.52
CA PHE A 149 13.90 2.84 0.66
C PHE A 149 15.14 2.44 1.46
N ARG A 150 15.60 3.28 2.40
CA ARG A 150 16.76 2.96 3.25
C ARG A 150 16.53 1.76 4.18
N HIS A 151 15.27 1.52 4.56
CA HIS A 151 14.88 0.40 5.42
C HIS A 151 14.42 -0.84 4.64
N GLY A 152 14.53 -0.85 3.30
CA GLY A 152 14.09 -1.96 2.45
C GLY A 152 12.60 -2.29 2.60
N ALA A 153 11.79 -1.30 2.98
CA ALA A 153 10.35 -1.40 3.18
C ALA A 153 9.55 -0.81 2.00
N ALA A 154 10.25 -0.31 0.99
CA ALA A 154 9.70 0.12 -0.29
C ALA A 154 10.68 -0.22 -1.42
N ALA A 155 10.17 -0.27 -2.65
CA ALA A 155 10.96 -0.41 -3.86
C ALA A 155 10.39 0.47 -4.98
N GLY A 156 11.24 0.98 -5.88
CA GLY A 156 10.80 1.80 -6.99
C GLY A 156 11.66 1.66 -8.23
N VAL A 157 11.10 2.08 -9.36
CA VAL A 157 11.81 2.23 -10.64
C VAL A 157 11.41 3.52 -11.32
N VAL A 158 12.35 4.11 -12.06
CA VAL A 158 12.10 5.21 -12.99
C VAL A 158 12.57 4.77 -14.36
N LEU A 159 11.74 5.03 -15.38
CA LEU A 159 12.11 4.86 -16.77
C LEU A 159 12.32 6.22 -17.41
N GLU A 160 13.42 6.36 -18.12
CA GLU A 160 13.73 7.52 -18.94
C GLU A 160 13.33 7.28 -20.40
N GLU A 161 12.82 8.33 -21.03
CA GLU A 161 12.57 8.38 -22.47
C GLU A 161 13.15 9.71 -22.98
N ALA A 162 14.02 9.65 -23.98
CA ALA A 162 14.72 10.82 -24.54
C ALA A 162 15.41 11.70 -23.48
N GLY A 163 16.06 11.08 -22.48
CA GLY A 163 16.79 11.77 -21.41
C GLY A 163 15.91 12.43 -20.35
N VAL A 164 14.62 12.09 -20.31
CA VAL A 164 13.65 12.64 -19.36
C VAL A 164 12.98 11.52 -18.60
N ALA A 165 12.86 11.67 -17.28
CA ALA A 165 12.08 10.77 -16.43
C ALA A 165 10.60 10.76 -16.88
N ALA A 166 10.18 9.64 -17.46
CA ALA A 166 8.94 9.52 -18.23
C ALA A 166 7.87 8.68 -17.53
N ALA A 167 8.29 7.65 -16.81
CA ALA A 167 7.40 6.75 -16.08
C ALA A 167 8.04 6.24 -14.80
N CYS A 168 7.22 5.84 -13.83
CA CYS A 168 7.68 5.19 -12.62
C CYS A 168 6.69 4.12 -12.16
N ALA A 169 7.20 3.19 -11.37
CA ALA A 169 6.39 2.33 -10.52
C ALA A 169 7.01 2.31 -9.12
N VAL A 170 6.17 2.37 -8.08
CA VAL A 170 6.59 2.32 -6.68
C VAL A 170 5.72 1.33 -5.92
N ALA A 171 6.38 0.49 -5.13
CA ALA A 171 5.77 -0.28 -4.06
C ALA A 171 6.17 0.35 -2.71
N ALA A 172 5.22 1.01 -2.03
CA ALA A 172 5.49 1.73 -0.78
C ALA A 172 5.42 0.84 0.48
N ALA A 173 5.00 -0.42 0.33
CA ALA A 173 5.07 -1.42 1.39
C ALA A 173 5.64 -2.71 0.82
N VAL A 174 6.78 -3.15 1.34
CA VAL A 174 7.47 -4.37 0.92
C VAL A 174 7.96 -5.15 2.15
N THR A 175 7.61 -6.44 2.18
CA THR A 175 8.17 -7.43 3.11
C THR A 175 8.91 -8.52 2.32
N GLU A 176 9.25 -9.62 2.98
CA GLU A 176 9.85 -10.78 2.31
C GLU A 176 8.81 -11.52 1.45
N GLU A 177 7.55 -11.52 1.89
CA GLU A 177 6.46 -12.28 1.30
C GLU A 177 5.70 -11.52 0.21
N ALA A 178 5.57 -10.20 0.36
CA ALA A 178 4.67 -9.43 -0.49
C ALA A 178 5.10 -7.97 -0.71
N ALA A 179 4.50 -7.34 -1.72
CA ALA A 179 4.70 -5.93 -2.08
C ALA A 179 3.38 -5.28 -2.50
N LEU A 180 3.15 -4.04 -2.07
CA LEU A 180 1.97 -3.24 -2.40
C LEU A 180 2.37 -2.10 -3.33
N PHE A 181 1.94 -2.18 -4.58
CA PHE A 181 2.12 -1.14 -5.59
C PHE A 181 1.15 0.01 -5.29
N THR A 182 1.69 1.22 -5.14
CA THR A 182 0.92 2.40 -4.73
C THR A 182 0.98 3.53 -5.76
N ALA A 183 2.05 3.63 -6.54
CA ALA A 183 2.19 4.68 -7.54
C ALA A 183 2.78 4.14 -8.84
N VAL A 184 1.92 3.94 -9.84
CA VAL A 184 2.31 3.59 -11.22
C VAL A 184 1.87 4.75 -12.10
N ALA A 185 2.83 5.44 -12.71
CA ALA A 185 2.55 6.68 -13.43
C ALA A 185 3.37 6.76 -14.72
N VAL A 186 2.76 7.34 -15.75
CA VAL A 186 3.39 7.68 -17.03
C VAL A 186 2.93 9.08 -17.38
N ARG A 187 3.89 10.01 -17.54
CA ARG A 187 3.55 11.40 -17.89
C ARG A 187 2.71 11.43 -19.17
N PRO A 188 1.68 12.28 -19.25
CA PRO A 188 0.71 12.30 -20.35
C PRO A 188 1.31 12.20 -21.76
N GLU A 189 2.37 12.94 -22.02
CA GLU A 189 3.09 13.03 -23.30
C GLU A 189 3.86 11.75 -23.69
N PHE A 190 4.10 10.83 -22.74
CA PHE A 190 4.78 9.55 -22.99
C PHE A 190 3.83 8.35 -22.93
N ARG A 191 2.51 8.57 -22.80
CA ARG A 191 1.52 7.48 -22.74
C ARG A 191 1.42 6.72 -24.07
N ARG A 192 0.82 5.53 -24.01
CA ARG A 192 0.60 4.60 -25.15
C ARG A 192 1.88 4.07 -25.81
N LYS A 193 3.05 4.27 -25.20
CA LYS A 193 4.35 3.70 -25.62
C LYS A 193 4.77 2.44 -24.85
N GLY A 194 3.87 1.87 -24.05
CA GLY A 194 4.14 0.68 -23.23
C GLY A 194 4.98 0.92 -21.96
N LEU A 195 5.33 2.17 -21.64
CA LEU A 195 6.17 2.51 -20.48
C LEU A 195 5.56 2.07 -19.14
N GLY A 196 4.25 2.18 -18.96
CA GLY A 196 3.59 1.73 -17.72
C GLY A 196 3.75 0.22 -17.50
N ARG A 197 3.64 -0.59 -18.57
CA ARG A 197 3.91 -2.03 -18.50
C ARG A 197 5.37 -2.28 -18.14
N LYS A 198 6.30 -1.62 -18.85
CA LYS A 198 7.74 -1.76 -18.58
C LYS A 198 8.09 -1.42 -17.13
N ALA A 199 7.51 -0.36 -16.57
CA ALA A 199 7.77 0.06 -15.19
C ALA A 199 7.25 -0.97 -14.18
N VAL A 200 6.04 -1.50 -14.37
CA VAL A 200 5.50 -2.55 -13.49
C VAL A 200 6.33 -3.84 -13.56
N GLU A 201 6.72 -4.28 -14.76
CA GLU A 201 7.53 -5.49 -14.89
C GLU A 201 8.96 -5.32 -14.37
N GLN A 202 9.57 -4.15 -14.55
CA GLN A 202 10.90 -3.87 -14.00
C GLN A 202 10.86 -3.76 -12.47
N LEU A 203 9.86 -3.10 -11.89
CA LEU A 203 9.68 -3.15 -10.44
C LEU A 203 9.40 -4.59 -9.97
N GLY A 204 8.72 -5.39 -10.79
CA GLY A 204 8.50 -6.79 -10.49
C GLY A 204 9.76 -7.65 -10.47
N SER A 205 10.71 -7.42 -11.38
CA SER A 205 11.99 -8.13 -11.34
C SER A 205 12.84 -7.77 -10.12
N HIS A 206 12.59 -6.60 -9.50
CA HIS A 206 13.21 -6.21 -8.22
C HIS A 206 12.62 -6.95 -7.00
N LEU A 207 11.50 -7.65 -7.19
CA LEU A 207 10.66 -8.23 -6.14
C LEU A 207 10.37 -9.73 -6.42
N PRO A 208 11.39 -10.57 -6.70
CA PRO A 208 11.17 -11.95 -7.10
C PRO A 208 10.46 -12.74 -6.00
N GLY A 209 9.62 -13.70 -6.42
CA GLY A 209 8.91 -14.62 -5.54
C GLY A 209 7.83 -13.99 -4.64
N ARG A 210 7.61 -12.68 -4.68
CA ARG A 210 6.63 -11.99 -3.82
C ARG A 210 5.21 -12.04 -4.37
N GLU A 211 4.24 -11.97 -3.47
CA GLU A 211 2.87 -11.62 -3.82
C GLU A 211 2.75 -10.11 -4.05
N MET A 212 2.23 -9.70 -5.19
CA MET A 212 2.03 -8.31 -5.54
C MET A 212 0.58 -7.93 -5.35
N TYR A 213 0.35 -6.83 -4.66
CA TYR A 213 -0.98 -6.28 -4.43
C TYR A 213 -1.06 -4.84 -4.94
N LEU A 214 -2.26 -4.37 -5.27
CA LEU A 214 -2.57 -2.94 -5.42
C LEU A 214 -4.05 -2.67 -5.11
N PHE A 215 -4.32 -1.46 -4.64
CA PHE A 215 -5.68 -0.96 -4.46
C PHE A 215 -6.06 -0.15 -5.70
N ARG A 216 -6.96 -0.69 -6.53
CA ARG A 216 -7.40 -0.01 -7.75
C ARG A 216 -8.67 0.78 -7.44
N ALA A 217 -8.75 2.03 -7.90
CA ALA A 217 -10.03 2.75 -7.92
C ALA A 217 -11.05 2.00 -8.79
N LYS A 218 -12.32 1.98 -8.38
CA LYS A 218 -13.40 1.12 -8.91
C LYS A 218 -13.45 1.06 -10.45
N GLU A 219 -13.25 2.19 -11.12
CA GLU A 219 -13.45 2.32 -12.58
C GLU A 219 -12.16 2.61 -13.36
N GLU A 220 -11.00 2.62 -12.70
CA GLU A 220 -9.74 3.07 -13.31
C GLU A 220 -8.82 1.92 -13.72
N ASN A 221 -8.20 2.00 -14.90
CA ASN A 221 -7.06 1.15 -15.32
C ASN A 221 -7.29 -0.38 -15.30
N GLN A 222 -8.54 -0.86 -15.38
CA GLN A 222 -8.85 -2.30 -15.33
C GLN A 222 -8.14 -3.09 -16.45
N ALA A 223 -8.30 -2.66 -17.71
CA ALA A 223 -7.71 -3.35 -18.85
C ALA A 223 -6.16 -3.35 -18.81
N PHE A 224 -5.57 -2.30 -18.24
CA PHE A 224 -4.12 -2.19 -18.08
C PHE A 224 -3.57 -3.27 -17.14
N TYR A 225 -4.14 -3.38 -15.94
CA TYR A 225 -3.68 -4.38 -14.95
C TYR A 225 -4.05 -5.80 -15.34
N ALA A 226 -5.22 -6.04 -15.96
CA ALA A 226 -5.58 -7.34 -16.51
C ALA A 226 -4.54 -7.82 -17.55
N GLY A 227 -4.10 -6.91 -18.44
CA GLY A 227 -3.04 -7.22 -19.42
C GLY A 227 -1.65 -7.50 -18.81
N LEU A 228 -1.44 -7.14 -17.55
CA LEU A 228 -0.24 -7.46 -16.75
C LEU A 228 -0.40 -8.75 -15.94
N GLY A 229 -1.54 -9.45 -16.06
CA GLY A 229 -1.80 -10.69 -15.33
C GLY A 229 -2.21 -10.48 -13.87
N PHE A 230 -2.59 -9.25 -13.48
CA PHE A 230 -3.24 -9.02 -12.19
C PHE A 230 -4.70 -9.49 -12.25
N VAL A 231 -5.13 -10.16 -11.19
CA VAL A 231 -6.51 -10.65 -11.02
C VAL A 231 -7.13 -10.06 -9.76
N PRO A 232 -8.45 -9.79 -9.72
CA PRO A 232 -9.13 -9.33 -8.51
C PRO A 232 -9.03 -10.36 -7.37
N ARG A 233 -8.72 -9.91 -6.15
CA ARG A 233 -8.68 -10.75 -4.95
C ARG A 233 -9.14 -9.95 -3.72
N GLY A 234 -10.45 -9.86 -3.56
CA GLY A 234 -11.10 -9.05 -2.52
C GLY A 234 -11.22 -7.57 -2.91
N GLY A 235 -11.58 -6.74 -1.93
CA GLY A 235 -11.75 -5.30 -2.11
C GLY A 235 -11.08 -4.48 -1.02
N TRP A 236 -11.12 -3.17 -1.20
CA TRP A 236 -10.78 -2.18 -0.20
C TRP A 236 -11.93 -1.20 -0.02
N ALA A 237 -12.04 -0.67 1.19
CA ALA A 237 -12.99 0.34 1.61
C ALA A 237 -12.26 1.40 2.42
N CYS A 238 -12.61 2.67 2.19
CA CYS A 238 -12.19 3.81 2.98
C CYS A 238 -13.43 4.49 3.56
N ILE A 239 -13.39 4.77 4.86
CA ILE A 239 -14.45 5.42 5.63
C ILE A 239 -13.86 6.65 6.29
N LYS A 240 -14.49 7.81 6.14
CA LYS A 240 -14.15 9.04 6.87
C LYS A 240 -14.81 9.02 8.24
N VAL A 241 -14.06 9.40 9.27
CA VAL A 241 -14.48 9.40 10.68
C VAL A 241 -14.73 10.82 11.16
#